data_AF-A0A7S2YFA4-F1
#
_entry.id   AF-A0A7S2YFA4-F1
#
_cell.length_a   1.000
_cell.length_b   1.000
_cell.length_c   1.000
_cell.angle_alpha   90.00
_cell.angle_beta   90.00
_cell.angle_gamma   90.00
#
_symmetry.space_group_name_H-M   'P 1'
#
loop_
_entity.id
_entity.type
_entity.pdbx_description
1 polymer ?
#
loop_
_entity_poly.entity_id
_entity_poly.type
_entity_poly.pdbx_seq_one_letter_code
_entity_poly.pdbx_strand_id
1 'polypeptide(L)'
;TTLVVSKKNRNQPHHHKGVLTPYEPGPFSVSVSKKEEEQLKQGQSVMKQSLPSGSDTDGDAPPSGGVLCIQDVEAPPEAVWYQILNLNDYPSKVAKLRSSNNYVERYNKKDNTYNIKTKMVLSAFPGYSFESYYDHTYHPTKSSLTWTLDYDKTSDFDDVSGHWHVEGLGQKKSRVFYACDVQMGGPIPTPLLNYIGKQALKQATSWVKKESEANPGLKHEYTPQTTKPDADGEPVGAAAGVAGRFAALPKPKWGFKKQ
;
A
#
# COMPACT_ATOMS: atom_id res chain seq x y z
N THR A 1 -8.02 37.57 -8.24
CA THR A 1 -9.18 36.64 -8.26
C THR A 1 -8.81 35.42 -7.45
N THR A 2 -9.29 35.33 -6.21
CA THR A 2 -9.04 34.18 -5.34
C THR A 2 -9.84 33.01 -5.89
N LEU A 3 -9.18 32.03 -6.52
CA LEU A 3 -9.81 30.78 -6.91
C LEU A 3 -10.26 30.06 -5.64
N VAL A 4 -11.55 30.14 -5.34
CA VAL A 4 -12.19 29.25 -4.38
C VAL A 4 -12.18 27.87 -5.02
N VAL A 5 -11.13 27.10 -4.75
CA VAL A 5 -11.13 25.67 -5.07
C VAL A 5 -12.25 25.06 -4.23
N SER A 6 -13.35 24.69 -4.85
CA SER A 6 -14.45 24.03 -4.15
C SER A 6 -13.90 22.78 -3.46
N LYS A 7 -14.18 22.66 -2.16
CA LYS A 7 -13.75 21.49 -1.39
C LYS A 7 -14.40 20.25 -2.00
N LYS A 8 -13.59 19.31 -2.50
CA LYS A 8 -14.08 18.05 -3.11
C LYS A 8 -14.97 17.32 -2.11
N ASN A 9 -16.21 16.99 -2.50
CA ASN A 9 -17.07 16.15 -1.67
C ASN A 9 -16.55 14.71 -1.73
N ARG A 10 -15.98 14.21 -0.63
CA ARG A 10 -15.34 12.88 -0.59
C ARG A 10 -16.34 11.72 -0.48
N ASN A 11 -17.59 12.00 -0.10
CA ASN A 11 -18.62 10.99 0.14
C ASN A 11 -19.53 10.76 -1.08
N GLN A 12 -19.32 11.48 -2.18
CA GLN A 12 -20.01 11.19 -3.44
C GLN A 12 -19.27 10.07 -4.21
N PRO A 13 -19.98 9.30 -5.05
CA PRO A 13 -19.36 8.31 -5.93
C PRO A 13 -18.25 8.91 -6.78
N HIS A 14 -17.23 8.10 -7.06
CA HIS A 14 -16.21 8.44 -8.04
C HIS A 14 -16.86 8.62 -9.42
N HIS A 15 -16.28 9.45 -10.29
CA HIS A 15 -16.88 9.78 -11.60
C HIS A 15 -16.85 8.60 -12.60
N HIS A 16 -16.20 7.50 -12.27
CA HIS A 16 -16.31 6.21 -12.95
C HIS A 16 -16.28 5.03 -11.95
N LYS A 17 -16.50 3.81 -12.45
CA LYS A 17 -16.46 2.57 -11.66
C LYS A 17 -15.25 1.66 -11.98
N GLY A 18 -14.20 2.25 -12.54
CA GLY A 18 -12.95 1.58 -12.90
C GLY A 18 -12.67 1.70 -14.39
N VAL A 19 -11.50 2.19 -14.73
CA VAL A 19 -10.97 2.32 -16.10
C VAL A 19 -9.71 1.48 -16.29
N LEU A 20 -8.95 1.24 -15.21
CA LEU A 20 -7.86 0.27 -15.18
C LEU A 20 -8.42 -1.14 -14.95
N THR A 21 -7.82 -2.11 -15.64
CA THR A 21 -8.14 -3.53 -15.42
C THR A 21 -7.74 -3.94 -14.00
N PRO A 22 -8.65 -4.48 -13.18
CA PRO A 22 -8.31 -5.04 -11.88
C PRO A 22 -7.33 -6.21 -12.01
N TYR A 23 -6.37 -6.29 -11.09
CA TYR A 23 -5.51 -7.48 -11.00
C TYR A 23 -6.29 -8.71 -10.54
N GLU A 24 -6.01 -9.84 -11.15
CA GLU A 24 -6.49 -11.14 -10.69
C GLU A 24 -5.65 -11.63 -9.50
N PRO A 25 -6.27 -12.13 -8.41
CA PRO A 25 -5.54 -12.61 -7.26
C PRO A 25 -4.85 -13.94 -7.54
N GLY A 26 -3.62 -14.08 -7.05
CA GLY A 26 -2.78 -15.28 -7.16
C GLY A 26 -1.36 -14.95 -7.65
N PRO A 27 -0.59 -15.96 -8.06
CA PRO A 27 0.76 -15.75 -8.57
C PRO A 27 0.80 -14.87 -9.83
N PHE A 28 1.85 -14.06 -9.94
CA PHE A 28 2.12 -13.30 -11.16
C PHE A 28 2.62 -14.23 -12.28
N SER A 29 2.10 -14.04 -13.50
CA SER A 29 2.59 -14.72 -14.72
C SER A 29 3.91 -14.11 -15.24
N VAL A 30 4.79 -13.66 -14.35
CA VAL A 30 6.07 -13.05 -14.69
C VAL A 30 7.20 -14.05 -14.51
N SER A 31 8.05 -14.22 -15.52
CA SER A 31 9.29 -14.97 -15.37
C SER A 31 10.39 -14.07 -14.80
N VAL A 32 11.11 -14.62 -13.81
CA VAL A 32 12.33 -14.03 -13.26
C VAL A 32 13.52 -14.64 -13.99
N SER A 33 14.27 -13.82 -14.70
CA SER A 33 15.47 -14.25 -15.43
C SER A 33 16.62 -14.59 -14.46
N LYS A 34 17.64 -15.32 -14.94
CA LYS A 34 18.82 -15.67 -14.12
C LYS A 34 19.50 -14.45 -13.51
N LYS A 35 19.61 -13.36 -14.27
CA LYS A 35 20.19 -12.09 -13.81
C LYS A 35 19.36 -11.45 -12.70
N GLU A 36 18.04 -11.48 -12.84
CA GLU A 36 17.11 -10.97 -11.82
C GLU A 36 17.15 -11.83 -10.55
N GLU A 37 17.27 -13.16 -10.69
CA GLU A 37 17.51 -14.06 -9.55
C GLU A 37 18.80 -13.73 -8.80
N GLU A 38 19.89 -13.42 -9.52
CA GLU A 38 21.15 -12.98 -8.90
C GLU A 38 21.00 -11.64 -8.16
N GLN A 39 20.25 -10.69 -8.71
CA GLN A 39 19.94 -9.42 -8.05
C GLN A 39 19.16 -9.66 -6.74
N LEU A 40 18.12 -10.50 -6.79
CA LEU A 40 17.32 -10.85 -5.62
C LEU A 40 18.16 -11.53 -4.53
N LYS A 41 19.06 -12.44 -4.92
CA LYS A 41 20.01 -13.09 -4.00
C LYS A 41 20.98 -12.12 -3.34
N GLN A 42 21.33 -11.02 -4.00
CA GLN A 42 22.14 -9.93 -3.43
C GLN A 42 21.33 -8.98 -2.55
N GLY A 43 20.04 -9.28 -2.31
CA GLY A 43 19.13 -8.45 -1.54
C GLY A 43 18.58 -7.24 -2.31
N GLN A 44 18.87 -7.13 -3.61
CA GLN A 44 18.36 -6.06 -4.46
C GLN A 44 16.96 -6.39 -4.98
N SER A 45 16.12 -5.37 -5.15
CA SER A 45 14.82 -5.48 -5.79
C SER A 45 14.93 -5.55 -7.31
N VAL A 46 14.09 -6.35 -7.95
CA VAL A 46 13.85 -6.29 -9.40
C VAL A 46 12.67 -5.35 -9.65
N MET A 47 12.81 -4.44 -10.61
CA MET A 47 11.77 -3.48 -10.97
C MET A 47 11.53 -3.49 -12.46
N LYS A 48 10.27 -3.63 -12.86
CA LYS A 48 9.80 -3.48 -14.24
C LYS A 48 8.76 -2.35 -14.23
N GLN A 49 8.95 -1.35 -15.07
CA GLN A 49 8.07 -0.19 -15.14
C GLN A 49 7.53 -0.05 -16.56
N SER A 50 6.23 0.16 -16.70
CA SER A 50 5.68 0.88 -17.84
C SER A 50 5.63 2.36 -17.46
N LEU A 51 6.48 3.18 -18.09
CA LEU A 51 6.45 4.62 -17.89
C LEU A 51 5.05 5.15 -18.23
N PRO A 52 4.63 6.29 -17.66
CA PRO A 52 3.39 6.93 -18.05
C PRO A 52 3.36 7.13 -19.56
N SER A 53 2.46 6.45 -20.25
CA SER A 53 2.19 6.79 -21.65
C SER A 53 1.39 8.10 -21.60
N GLY A 54 1.93 9.19 -22.17
CA GLY A 54 1.22 10.48 -22.23
C GLY A 54 1.99 11.71 -21.74
N SER A 55 3.28 11.64 -21.40
CA SER A 55 4.06 12.87 -21.17
C SER A 55 4.50 13.57 -22.45
N ASP A 56 4.49 12.85 -23.59
CA ASP A 56 5.13 13.28 -24.85
C ASP A 56 4.16 13.27 -26.04
N THR A 57 2.85 13.13 -25.82
CA THR A 57 1.84 13.20 -26.89
C THR A 57 0.90 14.37 -26.67
N ASP A 58 0.73 15.19 -27.70
CA ASP A 58 -0.26 16.27 -27.85
C ASP A 58 -1.74 15.77 -27.78
N GLY A 59 -2.04 14.78 -26.94
CA GLY A 59 -3.34 14.10 -26.86
C GLY A 59 -3.93 14.14 -25.46
N ASP A 60 -5.26 14.27 -25.41
CA ASP A 60 -6.10 14.38 -24.20
C ASP A 60 -6.11 13.15 -23.26
N ALA A 61 -5.18 12.21 -23.42
CA ALA A 61 -5.15 10.99 -22.61
C ALA A 61 -4.48 11.25 -21.23
N PRO A 62 -5.12 10.87 -20.11
CA PRO A 62 -4.55 11.07 -18.79
C PRO A 62 -3.28 10.21 -18.61
N PRO A 63 -2.26 10.71 -17.88
CA PRO A 63 -1.02 9.96 -17.69
C PRO A 63 -1.31 8.69 -16.86
N SER A 64 -1.03 7.53 -17.45
CA SER A 64 -1.22 6.20 -16.85
C SER A 64 0.06 5.38 -16.93
N GLY A 65 0.47 4.78 -15.81
CA GLY A 65 1.71 4.02 -15.72
C GLY A 65 1.62 2.89 -14.69
N GLY A 66 2.41 1.86 -14.92
CA GLY A 66 2.38 0.61 -14.18
C GLY A 66 3.74 0.22 -13.63
N VAL A 67 3.71 -0.47 -12.51
CA VAL A 67 4.93 -0.95 -11.85
C VAL A 67 4.79 -2.40 -11.43
N LEU A 68 5.89 -3.13 -11.53
CA LEU A 68 6.07 -4.44 -10.92
C LEU A 68 7.41 -4.43 -10.17
N CYS A 69 7.38 -4.74 -8.88
CA CYS A 69 8.55 -4.91 -8.04
C CYS A 69 8.57 -6.31 -7.43
N ILE A 70 9.74 -6.94 -7.45
CA ILE A 70 9.99 -8.24 -6.83
C ILE A 70 11.11 -8.07 -5.81
N GLN A 71 10.93 -8.59 -4.60
CA GLN A 71 11.91 -8.47 -3.52
C GLN A 71 11.94 -9.75 -2.67
N ASP A 72 13.14 -10.29 -2.49
CA ASP A 72 13.38 -11.34 -1.49
C ASP A 72 13.48 -10.71 -0.08
N VAL A 73 12.78 -11.32 0.87
CA VAL A 73 12.68 -10.89 2.28
C VAL A 73 13.09 -12.05 3.17
N GLU A 74 14.05 -11.83 4.07
CA GLU A 74 14.54 -12.81 5.06
C GLU A 74 13.59 -12.89 6.26
N ALA A 75 12.31 -13.13 5.97
CA ALA A 75 11.24 -13.37 6.94
C ALA A 75 10.23 -14.38 6.36
N PRO A 76 9.53 -15.15 7.21
CA PRO A 76 8.48 -16.06 6.76
C PRO A 76 7.26 -15.30 6.20
N PRO A 77 6.45 -15.92 5.32
CA PRO A 77 5.30 -15.24 4.67
C PRO A 77 4.31 -14.62 5.66
N GLU A 78 4.14 -15.23 6.84
CA GLU A 78 3.24 -14.74 7.87
C GLU A 78 3.70 -13.39 8.44
N ALA A 79 5.01 -13.19 8.60
CA ALA A 79 5.56 -11.91 9.05
C ALA A 79 5.42 -10.83 7.97
N VAL A 80 5.60 -11.21 6.70
CA VAL A 80 5.37 -10.31 5.57
C VAL A 80 3.91 -9.88 5.48
N TRP A 81 2.98 -10.84 5.52
CA TRP A 81 1.55 -10.55 5.47
C TRP A 81 1.08 -9.73 6.66
N TYR A 82 1.64 -9.94 7.86
CA TYR A 82 1.38 -9.08 9.01
C TYR A 82 1.70 -7.62 8.70
N GLN A 83 2.84 -7.35 8.04
CA GLN A 83 3.21 -5.97 7.69
C GLN A 83 2.29 -5.38 6.61
N ILE A 84 1.94 -6.16 5.57
CA ILE A 84 1.09 -5.70 4.47
C ILE A 84 -0.36 -5.44 4.93
N LEU A 85 -0.91 -6.28 5.80
CA LEU A 85 -2.31 -6.20 6.19
C LEU A 85 -2.57 -5.27 7.38
N ASN A 86 -1.51 -4.81 8.07
CA ASN A 86 -1.62 -3.80 9.12
C ASN A 86 -1.69 -2.37 8.53
N LEU A 87 -2.70 -2.13 7.69
CA LEU A 87 -2.89 -0.92 6.90
C LEU A 87 -2.97 0.35 7.77
N ASN A 88 -3.58 0.27 8.96
CA ASN A 88 -3.68 1.40 9.89
C ASN A 88 -2.31 1.90 10.39
N ASP A 89 -1.32 1.01 10.48
CA ASP A 89 0.03 1.33 10.95
C ASP A 89 0.97 1.74 9.80
N TYR A 90 0.49 1.80 8.56
CA TYR A 90 1.31 2.25 7.44
C TYR A 90 1.97 3.62 7.63
N PRO A 91 1.35 4.64 8.26
CA PRO A 91 1.99 5.95 8.46
C PRO A 91 3.29 5.90 9.27
N SER A 92 3.51 4.85 10.09
CA SER A 92 4.75 4.67 10.84
C SER A 92 5.87 4.01 10.01
N LYS A 93 5.54 3.41 8.85
CA LYS A 93 6.43 2.56 8.04
C LYS A 93 6.66 3.09 6.62
N VAL A 94 5.62 3.65 6.02
CA VAL A 94 5.60 4.11 4.63
C VAL A 94 5.92 5.59 4.59
N ALA A 95 7.08 5.93 4.05
CA ALA A 95 7.49 7.33 3.99
C ALA A 95 6.47 8.16 3.20
N LYS A 96 6.21 9.37 3.70
CA LYS A 96 5.25 10.34 3.16
C LYS A 96 3.78 9.95 3.23
N LEU A 97 3.42 8.77 3.74
CA LEU A 97 2.04 8.47 4.09
C LEU A 97 1.70 9.16 5.42
N ARG A 98 0.78 10.12 5.39
CA ARG A 98 0.41 10.91 6.56
C ARG A 98 -0.63 10.22 7.44
N SER A 99 -1.57 9.51 6.82
CA SER A 99 -2.61 8.76 7.52
C SER A 99 -3.08 7.59 6.69
N SER A 100 -3.49 6.53 7.37
CA SER A 100 -4.12 5.34 6.80
C SER A 100 -5.15 4.85 7.82
N ASN A 101 -6.41 4.78 7.44
CA ASN A 101 -7.49 4.41 8.37
C ASN A 101 -8.49 3.48 7.66
N ASN A 102 -8.60 2.26 8.16
CA ASN A 102 -9.62 1.31 7.76
C ASN A 102 -10.99 1.82 8.27
N TYR A 103 -11.96 1.92 7.38
CA TYR A 103 -13.35 2.28 7.72
C TYR A 103 -14.34 1.15 7.42
N VAL A 104 -13.89 0.08 6.76
CA VAL A 104 -14.62 -1.19 6.66
C VAL A 104 -13.62 -2.33 6.79
N GLU A 105 -13.92 -3.32 7.62
CA GLU A 105 -13.23 -4.61 7.68
C GLU A 105 -14.29 -5.71 7.73
N ARG A 106 -14.30 -6.60 6.73
CA ARG A 106 -15.30 -7.66 6.62
C ARG A 106 -14.66 -8.98 6.21
N TYR A 107 -14.92 -10.03 6.98
CA TYR A 107 -14.63 -11.39 6.57
C TYR A 107 -15.80 -11.99 5.78
N ASN A 108 -15.52 -12.48 4.58
CA ASN A 108 -16.47 -13.19 3.75
C ASN A 108 -16.26 -14.70 3.88
N LYS A 109 -17.19 -15.35 4.60
CA LYS A 109 -17.13 -16.80 4.86
C LYS A 109 -17.31 -17.68 3.61
N LYS A 110 -17.94 -17.15 2.56
CA LYS A 110 -18.29 -17.95 1.37
C LYS A 110 -17.05 -18.31 0.55
N ASP A 111 -16.10 -17.40 0.46
CA ASP A 111 -14.89 -17.51 -0.34
C ASP A 111 -13.60 -17.35 0.47
N ASN A 112 -13.72 -17.24 1.81
CA ASN A 112 -12.62 -17.07 2.75
C ASN A 112 -11.75 -15.83 2.44
N THR A 113 -12.39 -14.72 2.04
CA THR A 113 -11.71 -13.46 1.75
C THR A 113 -11.95 -12.41 2.83
N TYR A 114 -11.07 -11.40 2.88
CA TYR A 114 -11.25 -10.24 3.76
C TYR A 114 -11.31 -8.98 2.91
N ASN A 115 -12.42 -8.25 3.00
CA ASN A 115 -12.55 -6.93 2.37
C ASN A 115 -12.16 -5.84 3.38
N ILE A 116 -11.28 -4.94 2.96
CA ILE A 116 -10.76 -3.86 3.79
C ILE A 116 -10.84 -2.55 3.01
N LYS A 117 -11.73 -1.64 3.41
CA LYS A 117 -11.80 -0.31 2.83
C LYS A 117 -10.99 0.68 3.66
N THR A 118 -10.07 1.39 3.01
CA THR A 118 -9.08 2.23 3.69
C THR A 118 -9.03 3.63 3.10
N LYS A 119 -9.03 4.65 3.95
CA LYS A 119 -8.71 6.03 3.57
C LYS A 119 -7.22 6.25 3.77
N MET A 120 -6.52 6.71 2.75
CA MET A 120 -5.10 7.06 2.81
C MET A 120 -4.85 8.51 2.37
N VAL A 121 -3.89 9.16 3.03
CA VAL A 121 -3.44 10.52 2.67
C VAL A 121 -1.94 10.51 2.43
N LEU A 122 -1.52 10.66 1.17
CA LEU A 122 -0.12 10.73 0.76
C LEU A 122 0.34 12.18 0.63
N SER A 123 1.41 12.57 1.31
CA SER A 123 1.99 13.92 1.24
C SER A 123 3.23 13.93 0.34
N ALA A 124 3.04 14.06 -0.97
CA ALA A 124 4.13 13.94 -1.95
C ALA A 124 5.22 15.03 -1.78
N PHE A 125 4.83 16.28 -1.52
CA PHE A 125 5.71 17.43 -1.31
C PHE A 125 4.99 18.55 -0.52
N PRO A 126 5.69 19.57 0.01
CA PRO A 126 5.08 20.65 0.77
C PRO A 126 3.92 21.32 0.00
N GLY A 127 2.74 21.36 0.61
CA GLY A 127 1.54 21.94 0.01
C GLY A 127 0.74 21.03 -0.92
N TYR A 128 1.18 19.77 -1.14
CA TYR A 128 0.48 18.84 -2.04
C TYR A 128 0.28 17.47 -1.39
N SER A 129 -0.99 17.10 -1.25
CA SER A 129 -1.41 15.81 -0.72
C SER A 129 -2.47 15.16 -1.59
N PHE A 130 -2.43 13.84 -1.70
CA PHE A 130 -3.50 13.04 -2.31
C PHE A 130 -4.29 12.34 -1.23
N GLU A 131 -5.59 12.50 -1.24
CA GLU A 131 -6.53 11.73 -0.43
C GLU A 131 -7.28 10.75 -1.32
N SER A 132 -7.16 9.47 -1.00
CA SER A 132 -7.74 8.38 -1.79
C SER A 132 -8.35 7.32 -0.88
N TYR A 133 -9.38 6.68 -1.40
CA TYR A 133 -10.14 5.61 -0.76
C TYR A 133 -9.95 4.35 -1.58
N TYR A 134 -9.55 3.27 -0.91
CA TYR A 134 -9.21 2.00 -1.52
C TYR A 134 -10.14 0.90 -1.02
N ASP A 135 -10.50 -0.02 -1.90
CA ASP A 135 -11.20 -1.26 -1.58
C ASP A 135 -10.24 -2.44 -1.82
N HIS A 136 -9.77 -3.03 -0.73
CA HIS A 136 -8.83 -4.14 -0.79
C HIS A 136 -9.56 -5.47 -0.57
N THR A 137 -9.12 -6.51 -1.27
CA THR A 137 -9.54 -7.90 -1.00
C THR A 137 -8.34 -8.78 -0.77
N TYR A 138 -8.20 -9.28 0.46
CA TYR A 138 -7.21 -10.29 0.81
C TYR A 138 -7.77 -11.68 0.51
N HIS A 139 -6.98 -12.47 -0.21
CA HIS A 139 -7.23 -13.87 -0.57
C HIS A 139 -6.16 -14.77 0.09
N PRO A 140 -6.37 -15.19 1.35
CA PRO A 140 -5.42 -16.03 2.09
C PRO A 140 -5.04 -17.31 1.33
N THR A 141 -6.01 -17.98 0.70
CA THR A 141 -5.80 -19.23 -0.03
C THR A 141 -4.96 -19.07 -1.30
N LYS A 142 -4.84 -17.84 -1.79
CA LYS A 142 -4.04 -17.49 -2.97
C LYS A 142 -2.76 -16.74 -2.61
N SER A 143 -2.50 -16.49 -1.32
CA SER A 143 -1.43 -15.63 -0.83
C SER A 143 -1.35 -14.30 -1.58
N SER A 144 -2.50 -13.62 -1.71
CA SER A 144 -2.63 -12.44 -2.56
C SER A 144 -3.57 -11.39 -1.94
N LEU A 145 -3.26 -10.12 -2.12
CA LEU A 145 -4.10 -8.97 -1.79
C LEU A 145 -4.20 -8.09 -3.03
N THR A 146 -5.41 -7.92 -3.56
CA THR A 146 -5.69 -7.00 -4.68
C THR A 146 -6.47 -5.80 -4.18
N TRP A 147 -6.36 -4.67 -4.88
CA TRP A 147 -7.15 -3.49 -4.54
C TRP A 147 -7.44 -2.62 -5.77
N THR A 148 -8.55 -1.90 -5.68
CA THR A 148 -8.88 -0.78 -6.55
C THR A 148 -9.25 0.45 -5.71
N LEU A 149 -9.66 1.54 -6.33
CA LEU A 149 -10.35 2.60 -5.60
C LEU A 149 -11.70 2.10 -5.05
N ASP A 150 -12.11 2.63 -3.90
CA ASP A 150 -13.51 2.56 -3.46
C ASP A 150 -14.34 3.55 -4.28
N TYR A 151 -14.96 3.07 -5.36
CA TYR A 151 -15.70 3.93 -6.28
C TYR A 151 -17.01 4.52 -5.72
N ASP A 152 -17.37 4.21 -4.47
CA ASP A 152 -18.46 4.88 -3.76
C ASP A 152 -17.98 6.18 -3.08
N LYS A 153 -16.67 6.48 -3.15
CA LYS A 153 -16.04 7.68 -2.63
C LYS A 153 -15.18 8.36 -3.69
N THR A 154 -14.97 9.66 -3.53
CA THR A 154 -14.16 10.44 -4.47
C THR A 154 -12.70 10.52 -4.03
N SER A 155 -11.82 9.87 -4.78
CA SER A 155 -10.36 9.86 -4.60
C SER A 155 -9.67 10.92 -5.47
N ASP A 156 -8.40 11.25 -5.17
CA ASP A 156 -7.60 12.17 -5.99
C ASP A 156 -6.93 11.54 -7.20
N PHE A 157 -6.64 10.24 -7.14
CA PHE A 157 -6.33 9.48 -8.34
C PHE A 157 -7.57 9.35 -9.22
N ASP A 158 -7.36 9.38 -10.54
CA ASP A 158 -8.41 9.01 -11.48
C ASP A 158 -8.71 7.53 -11.28
N ASP A 159 -7.68 6.69 -11.38
CA ASP A 159 -7.83 5.28 -11.04
C ASP A 159 -6.57 4.64 -10.48
N VAL A 160 -6.75 3.55 -9.73
CA VAL A 160 -5.68 2.71 -9.20
C VAL A 160 -6.12 1.26 -9.22
N SER A 161 -5.23 0.38 -9.66
CA SER A 161 -5.37 -1.08 -9.56
C SER A 161 -4.06 -1.65 -9.05
N GLY A 162 -4.07 -2.48 -8.02
CA GLY A 162 -2.83 -3.03 -7.49
C GLY A 162 -2.94 -4.41 -6.87
N HIS A 163 -1.79 -5.01 -6.65
CA HIS A 163 -1.65 -6.40 -6.25
C HIS A 163 -0.37 -6.66 -5.43
N TRP A 164 -0.54 -7.29 -4.28
CA TRP A 164 0.51 -7.93 -3.50
C TRP A 164 0.38 -9.44 -3.63
N HIS A 165 1.49 -10.13 -3.84
CA HIS A 165 1.57 -11.59 -3.75
C HIS A 165 2.82 -11.98 -2.98
N VAL A 166 2.73 -13.01 -2.15
CA VAL A 166 3.86 -13.48 -1.32
C VAL A 166 4.05 -14.97 -1.51
N GLU A 167 5.25 -15.37 -1.91
CA GLU A 167 5.67 -16.76 -2.06
C GLU A 167 6.66 -17.14 -0.97
N GLY A 168 6.49 -18.31 -0.35
CA GLY A 168 7.51 -18.85 0.55
C GLY A 168 8.68 -19.44 -0.26
N LEU A 169 9.90 -19.00 0.04
CA LEU A 169 11.14 -19.60 -0.48
C LEU A 169 11.80 -20.57 0.53
N GLY A 170 11.06 -20.94 1.57
CA GLY A 170 11.50 -21.75 2.70
C GLY A 170 10.82 -21.29 4.00
N GLN A 171 11.26 -21.81 5.14
CA GLN A 171 10.65 -21.50 6.44
C GLN A 171 10.94 -20.08 6.97
N LYS A 172 11.96 -19.40 6.45
CA LYS A 172 12.43 -18.11 6.98
C LYS A 172 12.63 -17.06 5.90
N LYS A 173 12.17 -17.34 4.67
CA LYS A 173 12.42 -16.50 3.51
C LYS A 173 11.19 -16.47 2.62
N SER A 174 10.89 -15.29 2.10
CA SER A 174 9.76 -15.05 1.21
C SER A 174 10.19 -14.24 0.00
N ARG A 175 9.47 -14.39 -1.09
CA ARG A 175 9.51 -13.50 -2.25
C ARG A 175 8.23 -12.71 -2.30
N VAL A 176 8.36 -11.39 -2.31
CA VAL A 176 7.25 -10.45 -2.35
C VAL A 176 7.16 -9.86 -3.74
N PHE A 177 5.97 -9.90 -4.31
CA PHE A 177 5.61 -9.26 -5.56
C PHE A 177 4.66 -8.12 -5.25
N TYR A 178 4.92 -6.97 -5.86
CA TYR A 178 4.07 -5.79 -5.80
C TYR A 178 3.83 -5.29 -7.22
N ALA A 179 2.57 -5.12 -7.60
CA ALA A 179 2.21 -4.39 -8.80
C ALA A 179 1.19 -3.31 -8.50
N CYS A 180 1.26 -2.22 -9.26
CA CYS A 180 0.34 -1.11 -9.14
C CYS A 180 0.30 -0.33 -10.45
N ASP A 181 -0.89 -0.22 -11.02
CA ASP A 181 -1.21 0.68 -12.12
C ASP A 181 -1.93 1.90 -11.55
N VAL A 182 -1.51 3.07 -12.00
CA VAL A 182 -2.09 4.35 -11.55
C VAL A 182 -2.43 5.18 -12.77
N GLN A 183 -3.64 5.74 -12.76
CA GLN A 183 -4.10 6.76 -13.68
C GLN A 183 -4.34 8.05 -12.92
N MET A 184 -3.73 9.12 -13.41
CA MET A 184 -3.79 10.43 -12.77
C MET A 184 -4.91 11.30 -13.36
N GLY A 185 -5.64 12.01 -12.51
CA GLY A 185 -6.68 12.94 -12.95
C GLY A 185 -6.12 14.34 -13.20
N GLY A 186 -6.41 14.91 -14.38
CA GLY A 186 -6.07 16.29 -14.72
C GLY A 186 -4.58 16.57 -14.95
N PRO A 187 -4.21 17.84 -15.19
CA PRO A 187 -2.82 18.22 -15.47
C PRO A 187 -1.96 18.09 -14.22
N ILE A 188 -0.98 17.19 -14.27
CA ILE A 188 -0.06 16.96 -13.15
C ILE A 188 1.31 17.54 -13.47
N PRO A 189 1.92 18.32 -12.54
CA PRO A 189 3.28 18.79 -12.71
C PRO A 189 4.26 17.63 -12.97
N THR A 190 5.10 17.74 -14.00
CA THR A 190 6.12 16.74 -14.35
C THR A 190 7.01 16.31 -13.16
N PRO A 191 7.44 17.19 -12.24
CA PRO A 191 8.18 16.77 -11.05
C PRO A 191 7.41 15.80 -10.14
N LEU A 192 6.09 15.95 -10.07
CA LEU A 192 5.20 15.08 -9.30
C LEU A 192 5.02 13.72 -9.98
N LEU A 193 4.85 13.70 -11.30
CA LEU A 193 4.85 12.46 -12.09
C LEU A 193 6.17 11.69 -11.91
N ASN A 194 7.30 12.41 -11.97
CA ASN A 194 8.62 11.83 -11.74
C ASN A 194 8.80 11.30 -10.31
N TYR A 195 8.22 11.98 -9.31
CA TYR A 195 8.24 11.52 -7.92
C TYR A 195 7.42 10.24 -7.75
N ILE A 196 6.16 10.22 -8.23
CA ILE A 196 5.29 9.04 -8.16
C ILE A 196 5.95 7.86 -8.88
N GLY A 197 6.45 8.08 -10.09
CA GLY A 197 7.18 7.06 -10.83
C GLY A 197 8.41 6.54 -10.08
N LYS A 198 9.38 7.40 -9.73
CA LYS A 198 10.68 6.94 -9.21
C LYS A 198 10.67 6.52 -7.72
N GLN A 199 9.86 7.16 -6.89
CA GLN A 199 9.90 6.97 -5.43
C GLN A 199 8.85 5.98 -4.93
N ALA A 200 7.66 5.92 -5.53
CA ALA A 200 6.72 4.85 -5.19
C ALA A 200 7.33 3.48 -5.51
N LEU A 201 8.05 3.38 -6.64
CA LEU A 201 8.79 2.19 -7.07
C LEU A 201 9.80 1.69 -6.06
N LYS A 202 10.77 2.54 -5.69
CA LYS A 202 11.87 2.12 -4.80
C LYS A 202 11.41 1.79 -3.40
N GLN A 203 10.35 2.46 -2.94
CA GLN A 203 9.92 2.35 -1.55
C GLN A 203 8.88 1.26 -1.33
N ALA A 204 8.09 0.88 -2.34
CA ALA A 204 6.94 -0.02 -2.16
C ALA A 204 7.29 -1.31 -1.41
N THR A 205 8.33 -2.04 -1.82
CA THR A 205 8.75 -3.30 -1.18
C THR A 205 9.82 -3.11 -0.11
N SER A 206 10.55 -1.98 -0.12
CA SER A 206 11.67 -1.73 0.79
C SER A 206 11.23 -1.65 2.26
N TRP A 207 10.11 -0.98 2.56
CA TRP A 207 9.61 -0.91 3.93
C TRP A 207 9.08 -2.28 4.39
N VAL A 208 8.41 -3.03 3.51
CA VAL A 208 7.93 -4.39 3.83
C VAL A 208 9.10 -5.28 4.22
N LYS A 209 10.19 -5.26 3.43
CA LYS A 209 11.42 -5.99 3.73
C LYS A 209 11.97 -5.61 5.11
N LYS A 210 12.21 -4.31 5.33
CA LYS A 210 12.77 -3.78 6.58
C LYS A 210 11.94 -4.20 7.81
N GLU A 211 10.63 -3.99 7.76
CA GLU A 211 9.76 -4.23 8.93
C GLU A 211 9.53 -5.71 9.19
N SER A 212 9.50 -6.54 8.14
CA SER A 212 9.34 -8.00 8.27
C SER A 212 10.60 -8.66 8.81
N GLU A 213 11.78 -8.25 8.33
CA GLU A 213 13.08 -8.78 8.78
C GLU A 213 13.42 -8.33 10.21
N ALA A 214 12.98 -7.15 10.62
CA ALA A 214 13.10 -6.70 11.99
C ALA A 214 12.19 -7.48 12.96
N ASN A 215 11.10 -8.08 12.45
CA ASN A 215 10.07 -8.73 13.25
C ASN A 215 9.63 -10.10 12.69
N PRO A 216 10.55 -11.06 12.45
CA PRO A 216 10.24 -12.30 11.73
C PRO A 216 9.34 -13.27 12.51
N GLY A 217 9.16 -13.04 13.83
CA GLY A 217 8.28 -13.83 14.69
C GLY A 217 6.83 -13.37 14.71
N LEU A 218 6.51 -12.23 14.09
CA LEU A 218 5.12 -11.78 13.98
C LEU A 218 4.37 -12.73 13.05
N LYS A 219 3.26 -13.25 13.54
CA LYS A 219 2.39 -14.13 12.77
C LYS A 219 1.14 -13.37 12.39
N HIS A 220 0.70 -13.59 11.17
CA HIS A 220 -0.58 -13.10 10.77
C HIS A 220 -1.69 -14.05 11.21
N GLU A 221 -2.42 -13.67 12.25
CA GLU A 221 -3.80 -14.10 12.45
C GLU A 221 -4.68 -12.88 12.13
N TYR A 222 -5.21 -12.78 10.91
CA TYR A 222 -6.14 -11.68 10.61
C TYR A 222 -7.41 -11.92 11.40
N THR A 223 -7.56 -11.17 12.49
CA THR A 223 -8.85 -11.00 13.16
C THR A 223 -9.36 -9.63 12.71
N PRO A 224 -10.51 -9.54 12.02
CA PRO A 224 -11.08 -8.26 11.63
C PRO A 224 -11.13 -7.35 12.86
N GLN A 225 -10.52 -6.17 12.79
CA GLN A 225 -10.72 -5.19 13.83
C GLN A 225 -12.14 -4.68 13.66
N THR A 226 -13.02 -5.01 14.60
CA THR A 226 -14.40 -4.53 14.57
C THR A 226 -14.38 -3.03 14.84
N THR A 227 -14.27 -2.22 13.79
CA THR A 227 -14.72 -0.84 13.88
C THR A 227 -16.25 -0.89 13.91
N LYS A 228 -16.83 -0.36 14.98
CA LYS A 228 -18.27 -0.05 14.98
C LYS A 228 -18.51 0.87 13.79
N PRO A 229 -19.57 0.68 12.99
CA PRO A 229 -19.94 1.68 12.01
C PRO A 229 -20.27 2.97 12.75
N ASP A 230 -19.56 4.04 12.44
CA ASP A 230 -19.93 5.37 12.90
C ASP A 230 -21.27 5.72 12.24
N ALA A 231 -22.32 5.75 13.07
CA ALA A 231 -23.50 6.50 12.73
C ALA A 231 -23.05 7.97 12.64
N ASP A 232 -23.24 8.58 11.48
CA ASP A 232 -23.15 10.03 11.27
C ASP A 232 -21.71 10.55 11.09
N GLY A 233 -21.29 10.63 9.81
CA GLY A 233 -19.98 11.15 9.44
C GLY A 233 -19.79 12.64 9.76
N GLU A 234 -18.91 12.93 10.74
CA GLU A 234 -18.14 14.15 10.97
C GLU A 234 -16.94 13.78 11.90
N PRO A 235 -15.85 14.56 11.98
CA PRO A 235 -14.51 14.05 12.26
C PRO A 235 -14.26 13.81 13.76
N VAL A 236 -13.68 12.65 14.08
CA VAL A 236 -13.09 12.45 15.41
C VAL A 236 -11.75 13.19 15.45
N GLY A 237 -11.76 14.34 16.12
CA GLY A 237 -10.56 14.98 16.63
C GLY A 237 -9.78 14.02 17.53
N ALA A 238 -8.46 14.16 17.52
CA ALA A 238 -7.56 13.37 18.34
C ALA A 238 -8.02 13.26 19.81
N ALA A 239 -8.23 12.04 20.31
CA ALA A 239 -8.01 11.69 21.72
C ALA A 239 -8.03 10.17 21.97
N ALA A 240 -6.90 9.69 22.50
CA ALA A 240 -6.76 8.71 23.57
C ALA A 240 -7.49 7.34 23.51
N GLY A 241 -6.71 6.32 23.15
CA GLY A 241 -6.46 5.19 24.06
C GLY A 241 -7.36 3.95 23.96
N VAL A 242 -6.81 2.88 23.37
CA VAL A 242 -6.84 1.55 24.00
C VAL A 242 -5.43 0.99 23.97
N ALA A 243 -4.76 1.07 25.12
CA ALA A 243 -3.49 0.42 25.36
C ALA A 243 -3.70 -1.11 25.42
N GLY A 244 -3.37 -1.80 24.33
CA GLY A 244 -3.05 -3.23 24.40
C GLY A 244 -1.78 -3.40 25.24
N ARG A 245 -1.90 -4.14 26.35
CA ARG A 245 -0.77 -4.45 27.24
C ARG A 245 0.33 -5.22 26.48
N PHE A 246 1.38 -4.51 26.08
CA PHE A 246 2.66 -5.13 25.77
C PHE A 246 3.47 -5.23 27.07
N ALA A 247 3.83 -6.44 27.47
CA ALA A 247 4.83 -6.64 28.50
C ALA A 247 6.15 -6.03 28.01
N ALA A 248 6.62 -5.00 28.72
CA ALA A 248 7.89 -4.36 28.43
C ALA A 248 9.04 -5.36 28.65
N LEU A 249 9.76 -5.68 27.58
CA LEU A 249 11.06 -6.34 27.69
C LEU A 249 12.06 -5.37 28.37
N PRO A 250 12.91 -5.84 29.30
CA PRO A 250 13.87 -4.97 29.99
C PRO A 250 14.92 -4.45 29.00
N LYS A 251 15.12 -3.13 29.00
CA LYS A 251 16.16 -2.46 28.19
C LYS A 251 17.57 -2.82 28.71
N PRO A 252 18.55 -3.11 27.84
CA PRO A 252 19.93 -3.31 28.24
C PRO A 252 20.55 -1.98 28.74
N LYS A 253 21.17 -2.03 29.93
CA LYS A 253 21.95 -0.92 30.51
C LYS A 253 23.33 -0.88 29.85
N TRP A 254 23.57 0.09 28.97
CA TRP A 254 24.92 0.43 28.52
C TRP A 254 25.50 1.49 29.46
N GLY A 255 26.45 1.08 30.30
CA GLY A 255 27.22 1.98 31.15
C GLY A 255 28.46 2.48 30.42
N PHE A 256 28.53 3.78 30.15
CA PHE A 256 29.78 4.43 29.76
C PHE A 256 30.51 4.88 31.04
N LYS A 257 31.66 4.26 31.32
CA LYS A 257 32.68 4.84 32.21
C LYS A 257 33.49 5.83 31.40
N LYS A 258 33.55 7.08 31.87
CA LYS A 258 34.56 8.05 31.43
C LYS A 258 35.90 7.68 32.06
N GLN A 259 36.94 7.55 31.25
CA GLN A 259 38.33 7.80 31.63
C GLN A 259 38.75 9.12 30.98
#